data_AF-A0A0L0BW73-F1
#
_entry.id   AF-A0A0L0BW73-F1
#
_cell.length_a   1.000
_cell.length_b   1.000
_cell.length_c   1.000
_cell.angle_alpha   90.00
_cell.angle_beta   90.00
_cell.angle_gamma   90.00
#
_symmetry.space_group_name_H-M   'P 1'
#
loop_
_entity.id
_entity.type
_entity.pdbx_description
1 polymer ?
#
loop_
_entity_poly.entity_id
_entity_poly.type
_entity_poly.pdbx_seq_one_letter_code
_entity_poly.pdbx_strand_id
1 'polypeptide(L)'
;MNLVTSCIIFLLFDLLFGVMADGDKSNCMKDCFDGFNPVCATIEDLEGNPIDCNFGNECILGILTCVSGKKEIAMKPEPCAVQNPKCLHKQMSFKGSEEFINSF
;
A
#
# COMPACT_ATOMS: atom_id res chain seq x y z
N MET A 1 -15.20 13.93 44.35
CA MET A 1 -14.45 13.09 43.39
C MET A 1 -13.00 13.49 43.54
N ASN A 2 -12.16 12.60 44.08
CA ASN A 2 -10.78 12.92 44.44
C ASN A 2 -9.99 13.26 43.16
N LEU A 3 -9.09 14.25 43.24
CA LEU A 3 -8.19 14.64 42.13
C LEU A 3 -7.52 13.40 41.50
N VAL A 4 -7.16 12.43 42.35
CA VAL A 4 -6.58 11.13 42.01
C VAL A 4 -7.50 10.30 41.11
N THR A 5 -8.81 10.30 41.37
CA THR A 5 -9.80 9.56 40.58
C THR A 5 -9.96 10.17 39.18
N SER A 6 -9.81 11.50 39.05
CA SER A 6 -9.84 12.19 37.76
C SER A 6 -8.67 11.77 36.87
N CYS A 7 -7.45 11.73 37.40
CA CYS A 7 -6.27 11.31 36.65
C CYS A 7 -6.36 9.89 36.11
N ILE A 8 -6.94 8.96 36.88
CA ILE A 8 -7.10 7.56 36.47
C ILE A 8 -8.08 7.44 35.30
N ILE A 9 -9.14 8.25 35.28
CA ILE A 9 -10.13 8.24 34.18
C ILE A 9 -9.50 8.77 32.89
N PHE A 10 -8.72 9.85 32.95
CA PHE A 10 -8.02 10.38 31.77
C PHE A 10 -7.01 9.36 31.19
N LEU A 11 -6.22 8.70 32.05
CA LEU A 11 -5.28 7.66 31.62
C LEU A 11 -5.97 6.44 30.98
N LEU A 12 -7.18 6.09 31.44
CA LEU A 12 -7.98 5.01 30.85
C LEU A 12 -8.55 5.36 29.48
N PHE A 13 -8.90 6.63 29.24
CA PHE A 13 -9.38 7.10 27.94
C PHE A 13 -8.25 7.12 26.88
N ASP A 14 -7.04 7.54 27.25
CA ASP A 14 -5.88 7.51 26.34
C ASP A 14 -5.51 6.07 25.94
N LEU A 15 -5.65 5.10 26.87
CA LEU A 15 -5.41 3.68 26.59
C LEU A 15 -6.46 3.07 25.63
N LEU A 16 -7.70 3.56 25.67
CA LEU A 16 -8.80 3.11 24.80
C LEU A 16 -8.72 3.72 23.39
N PHE A 17 -8.17 4.94 23.24
CA PHE A 17 -7.97 5.58 21.93
C PHE A 17 -6.63 5.24 21.26
N GLY A 18 -5.66 4.69 22.00
CA GLY A 18 -4.36 4.26 21.46
C GLY A 18 -4.38 2.98 20.61
N VAL A 19 -5.54 2.32 20.44
CA VAL A 19 -5.69 1.05 19.70
C VAL A 19 -6.39 1.27 18.35
N MET A 20 -6.01 2.33 17.62
CA MET A 20 -6.25 2.46 16.18
C MET A 20 -5.05 3.12 15.50
N ALA A 21 -3.85 2.58 15.73
CA ALA A 21 -2.65 2.90 14.95
C ALA A 21 -2.36 1.74 13.98
N ASP A 22 -3.31 1.44 13.10
CA ASP A 22 -3.09 0.48 12.02
C ASP A 22 -3.50 1.16 10.70
N GLY A 23 -2.49 1.47 9.87
CA GLY A 23 -2.71 1.79 8.46
C GLY A 23 -2.49 3.23 7.99
N ASP A 24 -1.46 3.95 8.46
CA ASP A 24 -1.03 5.19 7.82
C ASP A 24 -0.38 4.89 6.44
N LYS A 25 -1.21 4.76 5.40
CA LYS A 25 -0.81 4.59 4.00
C LYS A 25 -0.05 5.79 3.43
N SER A 26 -0.09 6.93 4.13
CA SER A 26 0.68 8.14 3.84
C SER A 26 2.19 7.88 3.79
N ASN A 27 2.69 6.94 4.60
CA ASN A 27 4.10 6.55 4.63
C ASN A 27 4.55 5.71 3.42
N CYS A 28 3.61 5.24 2.59
CA CYS A 28 3.91 4.44 1.42
C CYS A 28 4.30 5.27 0.20
N MET A 29 3.90 6.54 0.15
CA MET A 29 4.17 7.40 -1.00
C MET A 29 5.64 7.82 -0.99
N LYS A 30 6.31 7.57 -2.12
CA LYS A 30 7.69 7.96 -2.37
C LYS A 30 7.77 8.56 -3.77
N ASP A 31 8.62 9.56 -3.95
CA ASP A 31 8.90 10.07 -5.29
C ASP A 31 9.71 9.02 -6.05
N CYS A 32 9.08 8.38 -7.03
CA CYS A 32 9.76 7.48 -7.95
C CYS A 32 10.38 8.28 -9.09
N PHE A 33 11.63 7.95 -9.43
CA PHE A 33 12.26 8.48 -10.64
C PHE A 33 11.48 8.02 -11.87
N ASP A 34 11.25 8.91 -12.84
CA ASP A 34 10.49 8.66 -14.09
C ASP A 34 11.19 7.68 -15.07
N GLY A 35 12.26 7.00 -14.63
CA GLY A 35 12.93 5.98 -15.40
C GLY A 35 12.04 4.75 -15.60
N PHE A 36 11.75 4.43 -16.86
CA PHE A 36 11.03 3.22 -17.23
C PHE A 36 11.99 2.02 -17.25
N ASN A 37 11.91 1.19 -16.21
CA ASN A 37 12.70 -0.02 -16.04
C ASN A 37 11.74 -1.15 -15.62
N PRO A 38 11.04 -1.78 -16.57
CA PRO A 38 9.92 -2.64 -16.24
C PRO A 38 10.37 -3.89 -15.51
N VAL A 39 9.65 -4.23 -14.44
CA VAL A 39 9.90 -5.42 -13.62
C VAL A 39 8.68 -6.34 -13.63
N CYS A 40 8.94 -7.63 -13.53
CA CYS A 40 7.91 -8.64 -13.33
C CYS A 40 7.85 -8.99 -11.85
N ALA A 41 6.69 -8.85 -11.23
CA ALA A 41 6.50 -9.26 -9.86
C ALA A 41 5.28 -10.16 -9.70
N THR A 42 5.44 -11.18 -8.88
CA THR A 42 4.38 -12.08 -8.44
C THR A 42 3.70 -11.47 -7.22
N ILE A 43 2.43 -11.14 -7.34
CA ILE A 43 1.59 -10.58 -6.27
C ILE A 43 0.31 -11.40 -6.10
N GLU A 44 -0.39 -11.25 -4.98
CA GLU A 44 -1.68 -11.91 -4.76
C GLU A 44 -2.83 -11.12 -5.40
N ASP A 45 -3.67 -11.76 -6.21
CA ASP A 45 -4.91 -11.19 -6.72
C ASP A 45 -5.97 -11.00 -5.60
N LEU A 46 -7.17 -10.52 -5.94
CA LEU A 46 -8.23 -10.29 -4.95
C LEU A 46 -8.75 -11.59 -4.31
N GLU A 47 -8.51 -12.72 -4.97
CA GLU A 47 -8.90 -14.06 -4.55
C GLU A 47 -7.76 -14.76 -3.78
N GLY A 48 -6.61 -14.09 -3.61
CA GLY A 48 -5.42 -14.62 -2.94
C GLY A 48 -4.52 -15.48 -3.85
N ASN A 49 -4.78 -15.53 -5.16
CA ASN A 49 -3.97 -16.32 -6.08
C ASN A 49 -2.72 -15.55 -6.52
N PRO A 50 -1.55 -16.21 -6.62
CA PRO A 50 -0.35 -15.59 -7.15
C PRO A 50 -0.54 -15.28 -8.64
N ILE A 51 -0.28 -14.04 -9.03
CA ILE A 51 -0.30 -13.55 -10.41
C ILE A 51 0.96 -12.76 -10.72
N ASP A 52 1.49 -12.98 -11.92
CA ASP A 52 2.64 -12.22 -12.43
C ASP A 52 2.15 -10.95 -13.12
N CYS A 53 2.65 -9.80 -12.67
CA CYS A 53 2.29 -8.48 -13.16
C CYS A 53 3.54 -7.68 -13.57
N ASN A 54 3.40 -6.92 -14.66
CA ASN A 54 4.39 -5.95 -15.09
C ASN A 54 4.20 -4.62 -14.37
N PHE A 55 5.28 -4.07 -13.83
CA PHE A 55 5.34 -2.75 -13.22
C PHE A 55 6.35 -1.88 -13.95
N GLY A 56 6.11 -0.56 -14.00
CA GLY A 56 6.97 0.37 -14.73
C GLY A 56 8.38 0.49 -14.14
N ASN A 57 8.51 0.28 -12.83
CA ASN A 57 9.77 0.13 -12.11
C ASN A 57 9.53 -0.49 -10.72
N GLU A 58 10.64 -0.86 -10.05
CA GLU A 58 10.64 -1.40 -8.68
C GLU A 58 10.06 -0.42 -7.64
N CYS A 59 10.26 0.89 -7.83
CA CYS A 59 9.73 1.89 -6.90
C CYS A 59 8.19 1.91 -6.89
N ILE A 60 7.57 1.89 -8.08
CA ILE A 60 6.10 1.82 -8.23
C ILE A 60 5.56 0.53 -7.62
N LEU A 61 6.27 -0.60 -7.80
CA LEU A 61 5.91 -1.87 -7.15
C LEU A 61 5.91 -1.73 -5.62
N GLY A 62 6.95 -1.13 -5.05
CA GLY A 62 7.09 -0.91 -3.61
C GLY A 62 5.98 -0.02 -3.02
N ILE A 63 5.58 1.04 -3.75
CA ILE A 63 4.45 1.88 -3.34
C ILE A 63 3.16 1.05 -3.36
N LEU A 64 2.94 0.28 -4.43
CA LEU A 64 1.71 -0.48 -4.60
C LEU A 64 1.57 -1.59 -3.55
N THR A 65 2.63 -2.34 -3.24
CA THR A 65 2.62 -3.37 -2.19
C THR A 65 2.38 -2.76 -0.81
N CYS A 66 3.00 -1.61 -0.54
CA CYS A 66 2.78 -0.86 0.70
C CYS A 66 1.33 -0.37 0.84
N VAL A 67 0.78 0.33 -0.17
CA VAL A 67 -0.59 0.89 -0.12
C VAL A 67 -1.66 -0.19 -0.11
N SER A 68 -1.43 -1.29 -0.83
CA SER A 68 -2.38 -2.40 -0.89
C SER A 68 -2.29 -3.35 0.32
N GLY A 69 -1.24 -3.22 1.14
CA GLY A 69 -0.92 -4.15 2.23
C GLY A 69 -0.65 -5.57 1.72
N LYS A 70 -0.43 -5.74 0.42
CA LYS A 70 -0.20 -7.04 -0.20
C LYS A 70 1.29 -7.32 -0.26
N LYS A 71 1.63 -8.54 0.11
CA LYS A 71 3.02 -8.99 0.09
C LYS A 71 3.42 -9.31 -1.35
N GLU A 72 4.58 -8.79 -1.73
CA GLU A 72 5.30 -9.27 -2.91
C GLU A 72 5.81 -10.69 -2.64
N ILE A 73 5.53 -11.62 -3.55
CA ILE A 73 5.97 -13.01 -3.43
C ILE A 73 7.34 -13.18 -4.09
N ALA A 74 7.56 -12.53 -5.23
CA ALA A 74 8.82 -12.53 -5.97
C ALA A 74 8.89 -11.34 -6.95
N MET A 75 10.10 -10.88 -7.28
CA MET A 75 10.37 -9.93 -8.35
C MET A 75 11.53 -10.40 -9.23
N LYS A 76 11.45 -10.06 -10.52
CA LYS A 76 12.51 -10.20 -11.50
C LYS A 76 12.76 -8.85 -12.20
N PRO A 77 14.01 -8.49 -12.49
CA PRO A 77 14.38 -7.22 -13.13
C PRO A 77 14.06 -7.17 -14.63
N GLU A 78 13.21 -8.08 -15.11
CA GLU A 78 12.77 -8.21 -16.50
C GLU A 78 11.24 -8.22 -16.53
N PRO A 79 10.62 -7.76 -17.62
CA PRO A 79 9.17 -7.83 -17.78
C PRO A 79 8.67 -9.28 -17.84
N CYS A 80 7.43 -9.49 -17.40
CA CYS A 80 6.75 -10.78 -17.49
C CYS A 80 6.53 -11.14 -18.97
N ALA A 81 6.78 -12.40 -19.32
CA ALA A 81 6.56 -12.91 -20.67
C ALA A 81 5.09 -12.82 -21.13
N VAL A 82 4.15 -12.81 -20.19
CA VAL A 82 2.71 -12.75 -20.43
C VAL A 82 2.13 -11.58 -19.65
N GLN A 83 1.35 -10.73 -20.32
CA GLN A 83 0.54 -9.72 -19.64
C GLN A 83 -0.73 -10.36 -19.10
N ASN A 84 -0.93 -10.28 -17.78
CA ASN A 84 -2.14 -10.75 -17.15
C ASN A 84 -3.17 -9.59 -17.04
N PRO A 85 -4.38 -9.72 -17.61
CA PRO A 85 -5.38 -8.66 -17.59
C PRO A 85 -5.86 -8.30 -16.17
N LYS A 86 -5.73 -9.22 -15.19
CA LYS A 86 -6.05 -8.93 -13.79
C LYS A 86 -5.15 -7.84 -13.18
N CYS A 87 -3.98 -7.57 -13.76
CA CYS A 87 -3.06 -6.54 -13.29
C CYS A 87 -3.53 -5.11 -13.60
N LEU A 88 -4.22 -4.89 -14.73
CA LEU A 88 -4.72 -3.58 -15.17
C LEU A 88 -5.74 -2.97 -14.19
N HIS A 89 -6.58 -3.83 -13.59
CA HIS A 89 -7.58 -3.39 -12.62
C HIS A 89 -6.94 -2.76 -11.36
N LYS A 90 -5.75 -3.25 -10.95
CA LYS A 90 -5.01 -2.71 -9.80
C LYS A 90 -4.25 -1.43 -10.10
N GLN A 91 -3.65 -1.32 -11.30
CA GLN A 91 -2.95 -0.10 -11.71
C GLN A 91 -3.91 1.08 -11.91
N MET A 92 -5.12 0.83 -12.43
CA MET A 92 -6.17 1.85 -12.54
C MET A 92 -6.68 2.31 -11.18
N SER A 93 -6.78 1.41 -10.20
CA SER A 93 -7.15 1.76 -8.83
C SER A 93 -6.14 2.70 -8.16
N PHE A 94 -4.87 2.63 -8.54
CA PHE A 94 -3.83 3.52 -8.05
C PHE A 94 -3.82 4.86 -8.80
N LYS A 95 -4.03 4.86 -10.12
CA LYS A 95 -4.18 6.09 -10.92
C LYS A 95 -5.37 6.94 -10.44
N GLY A 96 -6.47 6.28 -10.05
CA GLY A 96 -7.60 6.95 -9.39
C GLY A 96 -7.27 7.51 -7.99
N SER A 97 -6.30 6.94 -7.27
CA SER A 97 -5.84 7.48 -5.99
C SER A 97 -4.89 8.68 -6.14
N GLU A 98 -4.09 8.74 -7.21
CA GLU A 98 -3.31 9.95 -7.55
C GLU A 98 -4.22 11.12 -7.96
N GLU A 99 -5.30 10.85 -8.71
CA GLU A 99 -6.31 11.87 -9.04
C GLU A 99 -7.09 12.36 -7.80
N PHE A 100 -7.26 11.52 -6.79
CA PHE A 100 -7.93 11.91 -5.52
C PHE A 100 -7.04 12.78 -4.62
N ILE A 101 -5.71 12.61 -4.68
CA ILE A 101 -4.75 13.38 -3.89
C ILE A 101 -4.55 14.79 -4.50
N ASN A 102 -4.61 14.93 -5.83
CA ASN A 102 -4.50 16.24 -6.50
C ASN A 102 -5.78 17.08 -6.47
N SER A 103 -6.81 16.65 -5.73
CA SER A 103 -8.10 17.35 -5.62
C SER A 103 -8.34 18.03 -4.26
N PHE A 104 -7.30 18.15 -3.43
CA PHE A 104 -7.29 18.92 -2.17
C PHE A 104 -6.18 19.97 -2.15
#